data_AF-A0A960KMX1-F1
#
_entry.id   AF-A0A960KMX1-F1
#
_cell.length_a   1.000
_cell.length_b   1.000
_cell.length_c   1.000
_cell.angle_alpha   90.00
_cell.angle_beta   90.00
_cell.angle_gamma   90.00
#
_symmetry.space_group_name_H-M   'P 1'
#
loop_
_entity.id
_entity.type
_entity.pdbx_description
1 polymer ?
#
loop_
_entity_poly.entity_id
_entity_poly.type
_entity_poly.pdbx_seq_one_letter_code
_entity_poly.pdbx_strand_id
1 'polypeptide(L)'
;MSVVWCGLAPHPPIIIETVGGKRRDEVAQTVQSMRAWSSSLLTAQPDHIIVISPHTPRPHHGIGTWMGTRIKGSFAAFGAPATRIELDVDTSFASVFAKRYRAAIDLGTEPLDHGAMVPLHFVMEAGWDGPTNVLGLPWQSDGNLDHLANTLAESLDPDRRTALIASGDMSHCLTHHAPCGYDPNGALFDQQFSEHLRAFEFKQAIEMDRTLCEAARQDVVAACHVALQAISFRCIEPRFYSYEGPFGVGYCVMRFSRHD
;
A
#
# COMPACT_ATOMS: atom_id res chain seq x y z
N MET A 1 4.89 19.79 -7.99
CA MET A 1 5.21 18.37 -7.76
C MET A 1 3.96 17.61 -8.13
N SER A 2 4.04 16.61 -9.01
CA SER A 2 2.85 15.90 -9.51
C SER A 2 2.16 15.07 -8.43
N VAL A 3 2.92 14.52 -7.48
CA VAL A 3 2.33 13.83 -6.32
C VAL A 3 1.72 14.83 -5.36
N VAL A 4 0.39 14.81 -5.25
CA VAL A 4 -0.39 15.67 -4.35
C VAL A 4 -0.76 14.99 -3.04
N TRP A 5 -0.63 13.67 -2.98
CA TRP A 5 -0.97 12.89 -1.80
C TRP A 5 -0.16 11.60 -1.75
N CYS A 6 0.36 11.24 -0.58
CA CYS A 6 1.09 9.99 -0.37
C CYS A 6 0.81 9.43 1.03
N GLY A 7 0.58 8.13 1.16
CA GLY A 7 0.35 7.51 2.46
C GLY A 7 0.41 5.99 2.48
N LEU A 8 0.48 5.47 3.70
CA LEU A 8 0.49 4.06 4.06
C LEU A 8 -0.92 3.63 4.52
N ALA A 9 -1.38 2.53 3.96
CA ALA A 9 -2.59 1.83 4.38
C ALA A 9 -2.30 0.34 4.65
N PRO A 10 -2.84 -0.23 5.75
CA PRO A 10 -2.82 -1.66 5.97
C PRO A 10 -3.81 -2.34 5.03
N HIS A 11 -3.62 -3.63 4.80
CA HIS A 11 -4.43 -4.41 3.88
C HIS A 11 -5.07 -5.70 4.41
N PRO A 12 -5.41 -5.84 5.72
CA PRO A 12 -6.01 -7.07 6.20
C PRO A 12 -7.47 -7.15 5.74
N PRO A 13 -7.92 -8.22 5.07
CA PRO A 13 -9.31 -8.34 4.61
C PRO A 13 -10.35 -8.18 5.74
N ILE A 14 -9.97 -8.45 6.99
CA ILE A 14 -10.85 -8.33 8.17
C ILE A 14 -11.41 -6.91 8.38
N ILE A 15 -10.76 -5.85 7.88
CA ILE A 15 -11.28 -4.48 8.06
C ILE A 15 -12.42 -4.14 7.09
N ILE A 16 -12.67 -5.00 6.09
CA ILE A 16 -13.77 -4.89 5.13
C ILE A 16 -15.07 -5.40 5.75
N GLU A 17 -16.16 -4.63 5.62
CA GLU A 17 -17.44 -4.92 6.26
C GLU A 17 -17.98 -6.32 6.00
N THR A 18 -18.01 -6.71 4.73
CA THR A 18 -18.54 -7.99 4.25
C THR A 18 -17.64 -9.18 4.60
N VAL A 19 -16.42 -8.94 5.05
CA VAL A 19 -15.46 -9.98 5.46
C VAL A 19 -15.40 -10.09 6.99
N GLY A 20 -15.10 -8.98 7.68
CA GLY A 20 -14.90 -8.99 9.12
C GLY A 20 -16.18 -8.91 9.95
N GLY A 21 -17.27 -8.35 9.41
CA GLY A 21 -18.51 -8.16 10.14
C GLY A 21 -18.28 -7.50 11.51
N LYS A 22 -18.74 -8.15 12.58
CA LYS A 22 -18.57 -7.68 13.97
C LYS A 22 -17.12 -7.68 14.47
N ARG A 23 -16.23 -8.48 13.88
CA ARG A 23 -14.81 -8.52 14.29
C ARG A 23 -14.09 -7.20 14.00
N ARG A 24 -14.66 -6.35 13.14
CA ARG A 24 -14.17 -4.99 12.90
C ARG A 24 -14.20 -4.11 14.14
N ASP A 25 -15.04 -4.43 15.13
CA ASP A 25 -15.11 -3.69 16.39
C ASP A 25 -13.80 -3.80 17.19
N GLU A 26 -13.04 -4.88 17.00
CA GLU A 26 -11.73 -5.08 17.63
C GLU A 26 -10.63 -4.22 16.99
N VAL A 27 -10.88 -3.67 15.79
CA VAL A 27 -9.99 -2.80 15.00
C VAL A 27 -10.70 -1.51 14.57
N ALA A 28 -11.58 -1.02 15.45
CA ALA A 28 -12.45 0.10 15.14
C ALA A 28 -11.65 1.39 14.83
N GLN A 29 -10.50 1.58 15.50
CA GLN A 29 -9.66 2.74 15.25
C GLN A 29 -9.03 2.67 13.85
N THR A 30 -8.57 1.51 13.39
CA THR A 30 -8.03 1.30 12.04
C THR A 30 -9.10 1.56 10.99
N VAL A 31 -10.33 1.05 11.17
CA VAL A 31 -11.43 1.30 10.24
C VAL A 31 -11.77 2.80 10.16
N GLN A 32 -11.84 3.48 11.31
CA GLN A 32 -12.08 4.93 11.35
C GLN A 32 -10.95 5.72 10.69
N SER A 33 -9.70 5.34 10.98
CA SER A 33 -8.50 5.94 10.39
C SER A 33 -8.45 5.76 8.89
N MET A 34 -8.79 4.56 8.37
CA MET A 34 -8.84 4.29 6.94
C MET A 34 -9.84 5.18 6.21
N ARG A 35 -11.02 5.43 6.82
CA ARG A 35 -12.01 6.38 6.28
C ARG A 35 -11.52 7.83 6.29
N ALA A 36 -10.87 8.26 7.37
CA ALA A 36 -10.30 9.61 7.45
C ALA A 36 -9.14 9.79 6.47
N TRP A 37 -8.31 8.76 6.31
CA TRP A 37 -7.19 8.68 5.39
C TRP A 37 -7.66 8.71 3.94
N SER A 38 -8.68 7.95 3.57
CA SER A 38 -9.23 7.94 2.21
C SER A 38 -9.96 9.24 1.87
N SER A 39 -10.70 9.80 2.83
CA SER A 39 -11.27 11.14 2.68
C SER A 39 -10.16 12.18 2.45
N SER A 40 -9.05 12.13 3.20
CA SER A 40 -7.92 13.02 2.96
C SER A 40 -7.30 12.85 1.57
N LEU A 41 -7.27 11.64 1.02
CA LEU A 41 -6.79 11.39 -0.34
C LEU A 41 -7.69 12.11 -1.35
N LEU A 42 -9.01 11.99 -1.23
CA LEU A 42 -9.94 12.65 -2.15
C LEU A 42 -9.96 14.17 -2.02
N THR A 43 -9.73 14.72 -0.83
CA THR A 43 -9.58 16.18 -0.68
C THR A 43 -8.40 16.73 -1.45
N ALA A 44 -7.37 15.91 -1.73
CA ALA A 44 -6.24 16.30 -2.57
C ALA A 44 -6.57 16.22 -4.08
N GLN A 45 -7.79 15.86 -4.46
CA GLN A 45 -8.28 15.86 -5.85
C GLN A 45 -7.28 15.25 -6.85
N PRO A 46 -6.84 13.99 -6.68
CA PRO A 46 -5.95 13.37 -7.64
C PRO A 46 -6.67 13.09 -8.96
N ASP A 47 -5.95 13.18 -10.08
CA ASP A 47 -6.39 12.74 -11.40
C ASP A 47 -6.27 11.22 -11.58
N HIS A 48 -5.39 10.57 -10.81
CA HIS A 48 -5.19 9.13 -10.79
C HIS A 48 -4.51 8.65 -9.51
N ILE A 49 -4.66 7.36 -9.22
CA ILE A 49 -4.07 6.69 -8.05
C ILE A 49 -3.06 5.63 -8.52
N ILE A 50 -1.93 5.53 -7.81
CA ILE A 50 -0.98 4.44 -7.97
C ILE A 50 -0.84 3.72 -6.62
N VAL A 51 -1.10 2.41 -6.62
CA VAL A 51 -0.94 1.53 -5.46
C VAL A 51 0.34 0.72 -5.61
N ILE A 52 1.17 0.71 -4.57
CA ILE A 52 2.35 -0.14 -4.46
C ILE A 52 1.97 -1.31 -3.54
N SER A 53 1.89 -2.52 -4.08
CA SER A 53 1.37 -3.71 -3.37
C SER A 53 2.44 -4.80 -3.22
N PRO A 54 2.64 -5.35 -2.01
CA PRO A 54 3.57 -6.46 -1.76
C PRO A 54 3.01 -7.83 -2.16
N HIS A 55 1.70 -7.94 -2.38
CA HIS A 55 1.01 -9.19 -2.68
C HIS A 55 0.59 -9.34 -4.14
N THR A 56 0.63 -8.25 -4.92
CA THR A 56 0.47 -8.32 -6.37
C THR A 56 1.49 -9.30 -6.94
N PRO A 57 1.10 -10.20 -7.87
CA PRO A 57 1.99 -11.24 -8.39
C PRO A 57 3.40 -10.70 -8.68
N ARG A 58 4.40 -11.39 -8.15
CA ARG A 58 5.82 -10.99 -8.18
C ARG A 58 6.59 -11.95 -9.07
N PRO A 59 6.74 -11.64 -10.37
CA PRO A 59 7.56 -12.44 -11.27
C PRO A 59 9.01 -12.53 -10.75
N HIS A 60 9.69 -13.64 -11.05
CA HIS A 60 11.10 -13.83 -10.67
C HIS A 60 12.03 -12.73 -11.21
N HIS A 61 11.66 -12.13 -12.34
CA HIS A 61 12.39 -11.00 -12.92
C HIS A 61 11.43 -9.83 -13.12
N GLY A 62 11.67 -8.73 -12.39
CA GLY A 62 10.88 -7.51 -12.53
C GLY A 62 9.70 -7.39 -11.57
N ILE A 63 8.63 -6.73 -12.04
CA ILE A 63 7.40 -6.50 -11.27
C ILE A 63 6.16 -6.84 -12.08
N GLY A 64 5.10 -7.27 -11.41
CA GLY A 64 3.77 -7.38 -12.02
C GLY A 64 3.05 -6.04 -12.03
N THR A 65 2.36 -5.72 -13.12
CA THR A 65 1.42 -4.60 -13.23
C THR A 65 0.37 -4.89 -14.30
N TRP A 66 -0.65 -4.05 -14.44
CA TRP A 66 -1.67 -4.18 -15.48
C TRP A 66 -1.48 -3.10 -16.53
N MET A 67 -1.40 -3.51 -17.80
CA MET A 67 -1.27 -2.60 -18.95
C MET A 67 -2.52 -2.55 -19.84
N GLY A 68 -3.54 -3.35 -19.50
CA GLY A 68 -4.87 -3.31 -20.12
C GLY A 68 -5.66 -2.05 -19.74
N THR A 69 -6.95 -2.02 -20.11
CA THR A 69 -7.81 -0.86 -19.87
C THR A 69 -8.48 -0.86 -18.49
N ARG A 70 -8.60 -2.02 -17.84
CA ARG A 70 -9.27 -2.17 -16.55
C ARG A 70 -8.57 -3.18 -15.65
N ILE A 71 -8.61 -2.92 -14.35
CA ILE A 71 -8.25 -3.85 -13.29
C ILE A 71 -9.51 -4.30 -12.55
N LYS A 72 -9.52 -5.56 -12.10
CA LYS A 72 -10.67 -6.13 -11.39
C LYS A 72 -10.25 -7.12 -10.33
N GLY A 73 -11.04 -7.26 -9.27
CA GLY A 73 -10.82 -8.23 -8.19
C GLY A 73 -12.08 -8.45 -7.35
N SER A 74 -12.06 -9.46 -6.49
CA SER A 74 -13.16 -9.72 -5.55
C SER A 74 -12.66 -10.33 -4.26
N PHE A 75 -13.35 -10.08 -3.16
CA PHE A 75 -13.04 -10.68 -1.85
C PHE A 75 -13.60 -12.12 -1.72
N ALA A 76 -13.81 -12.83 -2.83
CA ALA A 76 -14.33 -14.20 -2.84
C ALA A 76 -13.48 -15.17 -2.01
N ALA A 77 -12.14 -15.03 -2.06
CA ALA A 77 -11.21 -15.83 -1.26
C ALA A 77 -11.40 -15.65 0.27
N PHE A 78 -12.07 -14.56 0.68
CA PHE A 78 -12.38 -14.24 2.08
C PHE A 78 -13.88 -14.37 2.39
N GLY A 79 -14.64 -15.08 1.55
CA GLY A 79 -16.06 -15.32 1.77
C GLY A 79 -16.99 -14.17 1.34
N ALA A 80 -16.48 -13.14 0.66
CA ALA A 80 -17.25 -11.97 0.23
C ALA A 80 -17.22 -11.77 -1.31
N PRO A 81 -17.76 -12.70 -2.12
CA PRO A 81 -17.69 -12.65 -3.59
C PRO A 81 -18.50 -11.50 -4.23
N ALA A 82 -19.41 -10.88 -3.47
CA ALA A 82 -20.17 -9.71 -3.90
C ALA A 82 -19.39 -8.41 -3.75
N THR A 83 -18.36 -8.37 -2.89
CA THR A 83 -17.49 -7.20 -2.74
C THR A 83 -16.41 -7.27 -3.81
N ARG A 84 -16.54 -6.38 -4.79
CA ARG A 84 -15.74 -6.35 -6.01
C ARG A 84 -15.15 -4.98 -6.22
N ILE A 85 -14.01 -4.97 -6.89
CA ILE A 85 -13.36 -3.76 -7.39
C ILE A 85 -13.24 -3.90 -8.89
N GLU A 86 -13.61 -2.84 -9.59
CA GLU A 86 -13.41 -2.67 -11.03
C GLU A 86 -13.13 -1.19 -11.28
N LEU A 87 -11.95 -0.89 -11.80
CA LEU A 87 -11.46 0.47 -12.03
C LEU A 87 -10.76 0.54 -13.38
N ASP A 88 -10.85 1.70 -14.02
CA ASP A 88 -10.09 1.97 -15.23
C ASP A 88 -8.60 2.09 -14.90
N VAL A 89 -7.75 1.63 -15.81
CA VAL A 89 -6.30 1.79 -15.73
C VAL A 89 -5.92 3.11 -16.37
N ASP A 90 -5.02 3.86 -15.75
CA ASP A 90 -4.36 4.96 -16.44
C ASP A 90 -3.39 4.39 -17.49
N THR A 91 -3.89 4.24 -18.71
CA THR A 91 -3.11 3.70 -19.84
C THR A 91 -1.99 4.64 -20.27
N SER A 92 -2.12 5.95 -19.99
CA SER A 92 -1.08 6.94 -20.30
C SER A 92 0.13 6.73 -19.37
N PHE A 93 -0.11 6.64 -18.06
CA PHE A 93 0.92 6.32 -17.09
C PHE A 93 1.48 4.91 -17.33
N ALA A 94 0.63 3.90 -17.51
CA ALA A 94 1.06 2.51 -17.73
C ALA A 94 2.03 2.39 -18.91
N SER A 95 1.74 3.05 -20.03
CA SER A 95 2.60 3.04 -21.23
C SER A 95 3.95 3.73 -20.98
N VAL A 96 3.94 4.87 -20.29
CA VAL A 96 5.13 5.66 -19.95
C VAL A 96 6.03 4.90 -18.98
N PHE A 97 5.43 4.28 -17.97
CA PHE A 97 6.11 3.46 -16.97
C PHE A 97 6.71 2.19 -17.60
N ALA A 98 5.94 1.42 -18.38
CA ALA A 98 6.43 0.19 -19.02
C ALA A 98 7.58 0.43 -20.01
N LYS A 99 7.66 1.62 -20.62
CA LYS A 99 8.78 2.01 -21.48
C LYS A 99 10.07 2.27 -20.70
N ARG A 100 9.97 2.76 -19.46
CA ARG A 100 11.11 3.06 -18.58
C ARG A 100 11.51 1.84 -17.76
N TYR A 101 10.53 1.18 -17.14
CA TYR A 101 10.72 -0.04 -16.36
C TYR A 101 10.54 -1.27 -17.25
N ARG A 102 11.59 -1.64 -18.00
CA ARG A 102 11.53 -2.76 -18.98
C ARG A 102 11.21 -4.12 -18.37
N ALA A 103 11.40 -4.26 -17.06
CA ALA A 103 11.04 -5.46 -16.31
C ALA A 103 9.59 -5.41 -15.76
N ALA A 104 8.76 -4.47 -16.21
CA ALA A 104 7.33 -4.49 -15.91
C ALA A 104 6.65 -5.56 -16.76
N ILE A 105 6.03 -6.54 -16.11
CA ILE A 105 5.33 -7.63 -16.75
C ILE A 105 3.84 -7.37 -16.64
N ASP A 106 3.16 -7.38 -17.78
CA ASP A 106 1.71 -7.26 -17.84
C ASP A 106 1.05 -8.53 -17.30
N LEU A 107 0.27 -8.37 -16.23
CA LEU A 107 -0.50 -9.42 -15.59
C LEU A 107 -1.82 -9.70 -16.34
N GLY A 108 -2.15 -8.93 -17.38
CA GLY A 108 -3.27 -9.21 -18.26
C GLY A 108 -4.61 -9.26 -17.53
N THR A 109 -5.18 -10.46 -17.41
CA THR A 109 -6.50 -10.66 -16.77
C THR A 109 -6.43 -11.20 -15.34
N GLU A 110 -5.24 -11.31 -14.75
CA GLU A 110 -5.10 -11.72 -13.35
C GLU A 110 -5.90 -10.78 -12.43
N PRO A 111 -6.62 -11.33 -11.44
CA PRO A 111 -7.39 -10.51 -10.52
C PRO A 111 -6.47 -9.75 -9.55
N LEU A 112 -6.93 -8.59 -9.08
CA LEU A 112 -6.30 -7.88 -7.98
C LEU A 112 -6.27 -8.76 -6.72
N ASP A 113 -5.14 -8.69 -6.00
CA ASP A 113 -4.97 -9.29 -4.69
C ASP A 113 -5.52 -8.39 -3.57
N HIS A 114 -5.62 -8.94 -2.37
CA HIS A 114 -6.11 -8.22 -1.19
C HIS A 114 -5.22 -7.04 -0.78
N GLY A 115 -3.90 -7.13 -1.02
CA GLY A 115 -2.95 -6.06 -0.77
C GLY A 115 -3.31 -4.78 -1.53
N ALA A 116 -3.71 -4.91 -2.79
CA ALA A 116 -4.23 -3.77 -3.55
C ALA A 116 -5.68 -3.43 -3.19
N MET A 117 -6.54 -4.45 -3.05
CA MET A 117 -7.99 -4.24 -2.93
C MET A 117 -8.43 -3.63 -1.61
N VAL A 118 -7.78 -3.92 -0.47
CA VAL A 118 -8.23 -3.38 0.82
C VAL A 118 -8.10 -1.85 0.88
N PRO A 119 -6.94 -1.23 0.57
CA PRO A 119 -6.86 0.22 0.50
C PRO A 119 -7.81 0.83 -0.53
N LEU A 120 -7.92 0.22 -1.72
CA LEU A 120 -8.80 0.70 -2.79
C LEU A 120 -10.27 0.66 -2.39
N HIS A 121 -10.71 -0.34 -1.62
CA HIS A 121 -12.09 -0.41 -1.14
C HIS A 121 -12.47 0.83 -0.31
N PHE A 122 -11.60 1.28 0.60
CA PHE A 122 -11.85 2.47 1.41
C PHE A 122 -11.79 3.77 0.60
N VAL A 123 -10.98 3.82 -0.46
CA VAL A 123 -10.89 4.97 -1.36
C VAL A 123 -12.12 5.06 -2.26
N MET A 124 -12.62 3.91 -2.75
CA MET A 124 -13.90 3.83 -3.46
C MET A 124 -15.08 4.16 -2.55
N GLU A 125 -15.09 3.68 -1.29
CA GLU A 125 -16.11 4.05 -0.28
C GLU A 125 -16.16 5.57 -0.05
N ALA A 126 -15.01 6.25 -0.14
CA ALA A 126 -14.93 7.70 -0.02
C ALA A 126 -15.43 8.45 -1.27
N GLY A 127 -15.60 7.78 -2.41
CA GLY A 127 -16.11 8.36 -3.65
C GLY A 127 -15.15 8.33 -4.84
N TRP A 128 -14.05 7.57 -4.79
CA TRP A 128 -13.18 7.38 -5.95
C TRP A 128 -13.76 6.41 -6.98
N ASP A 129 -13.78 6.81 -8.25
CA ASP A 129 -14.07 5.94 -9.40
C ASP A 129 -13.06 6.14 -10.56
N GLY A 130 -11.98 6.88 -10.31
CA GLY A 130 -11.03 7.32 -11.33
C GLY A 130 -9.91 6.32 -11.69
N PRO A 131 -9.05 6.70 -12.66
CA PRO A 131 -7.97 5.86 -13.15
C PRO A 131 -7.01 5.40 -12.05
N THR A 132 -6.72 4.10 -12.04
CA THR A 132 -5.93 3.47 -10.98
C THR A 132 -4.94 2.46 -11.55
N ASN A 133 -3.69 2.55 -11.11
CA ASN A 133 -2.64 1.59 -11.47
C ASN A 133 -2.14 0.89 -10.22
N VAL A 134 -1.76 -0.37 -10.38
CA VAL A 134 -1.17 -1.17 -9.31
C VAL A 134 0.20 -1.64 -9.77
N LEU A 135 1.21 -1.37 -8.94
CA LEU A 135 2.59 -1.80 -9.13
C LEU A 135 2.92 -2.83 -8.06
N GLY A 136 3.28 -4.04 -8.48
CA GLY A 136 3.86 -5.04 -7.60
C GLY A 136 5.27 -4.63 -7.15
N LEU A 137 5.74 -5.27 -6.08
CA LEU A 137 7.12 -5.14 -5.64
C LEU A 137 8.04 -6.19 -6.30
N PRO A 138 9.31 -5.84 -6.58
CA PRO A 138 10.25 -6.80 -7.18
C PRO A 138 10.52 -7.96 -6.22
N TRP A 139 10.81 -9.14 -6.74
CA TRP A 139 11.13 -10.33 -5.91
C TRP A 139 12.32 -10.09 -4.96
N GLN A 140 12.26 -10.63 -3.74
CA GLN A 140 13.15 -10.24 -2.61
C GLN A 140 14.66 -10.42 -2.89
N SER A 141 15.05 -11.38 -3.74
CA SER A 141 16.47 -11.62 -4.06
C SER A 141 17.07 -10.68 -5.10
N ASP A 142 16.24 -9.97 -5.87
CA ASP A 142 16.67 -9.27 -7.10
C ASP A 142 16.22 -7.79 -7.15
N GLY A 143 15.49 -7.33 -6.13
CA GLY A 143 14.78 -6.06 -6.19
C GLY A 143 15.61 -4.83 -5.82
N ASN A 144 15.88 -3.98 -6.81
CA ASN A 144 16.34 -2.61 -6.59
C ASN A 144 15.12 -1.68 -6.38
N LEU A 145 14.74 -1.47 -5.11
CA LEU A 145 13.61 -0.60 -4.73
C LEU A 145 13.82 0.86 -5.16
N ASP A 146 15.05 1.36 -5.11
CA ASP A 146 15.38 2.71 -5.57
C ASP A 146 15.15 2.85 -7.07
N HIS A 147 15.51 1.85 -7.87
CA HIS A 147 15.27 1.85 -9.31
C HIS A 147 13.76 1.91 -9.61
N LEU A 148 12.94 1.13 -8.89
CA LEU A 148 11.48 1.18 -9.01
C LEU A 148 10.94 2.57 -8.61
N ALA A 149 11.37 3.10 -7.47
CA ALA A 149 10.90 4.40 -6.97
C ALA A 149 11.27 5.56 -7.90
N ASN A 150 12.52 5.59 -8.37
CA ASN A 150 13.00 6.62 -9.30
C ASN A 150 12.26 6.50 -10.64
N THR A 151 12.08 5.28 -11.15
CA THR A 151 11.35 5.08 -12.40
C THR A 151 9.87 5.46 -12.28
N LEU A 152 9.23 5.17 -11.13
CA LEU A 152 7.87 5.63 -10.83
C LEU A 152 7.82 7.16 -10.89
N ALA A 153 8.69 7.85 -10.15
CA ALA A 153 8.74 9.31 -10.11
C ALA A 153 8.97 9.94 -11.50
N GLU A 154 9.90 9.39 -12.29
CA GLU A 154 10.22 9.83 -13.66
C GLU A 154 9.11 9.53 -14.69
N SER A 155 8.17 8.66 -14.35
CA SER A 155 7.02 8.30 -15.19
C SER A 155 5.79 9.15 -14.91
N LEU A 156 5.79 9.97 -13.85
CA LEU A 156 4.66 10.83 -13.52
C LEU A 156 4.59 12.04 -14.46
N ASP A 157 3.38 12.35 -14.90
CA ASP A 157 3.11 13.58 -15.64
C ASP A 157 3.15 14.79 -14.68
N PRO A 158 4.02 15.80 -14.90
CA PRO A 158 4.13 16.97 -14.03
C PRO A 158 2.85 17.81 -13.96
N ASP A 159 1.97 17.73 -14.96
CA ASP A 159 0.73 18.50 -15.05
C ASP A 159 -0.47 17.78 -14.45
N ARG A 160 -0.29 16.55 -13.95
CA ARG A 160 -1.35 15.74 -13.34
C ARG A 160 -1.11 15.50 -11.85
N ARG A 161 -2.20 15.54 -11.08
CA ARG A 161 -2.25 15.29 -9.64
C ARG A 161 -2.27 13.79 -9.39
N THR A 162 -1.19 13.25 -8.82
CA THR A 162 -1.03 11.82 -8.52
C THR A 162 -1.20 11.57 -7.02
N ALA A 163 -1.97 10.54 -6.65
CA ALA A 163 -1.95 10.00 -5.29
C ALA A 163 -1.20 8.66 -5.24
N LEU A 164 -0.29 8.52 -4.28
CA LEU A 164 0.49 7.29 -4.06
C LEU A 164 0.05 6.57 -2.79
N ILE A 165 -0.27 5.28 -2.91
CA ILE A 165 -0.64 4.41 -1.79
C ILE A 165 0.45 3.36 -1.60
N ALA A 166 1.17 3.42 -0.48
CA ALA A 166 1.95 2.29 0.01
C ALA A 166 0.99 1.34 0.73
N SER A 167 0.79 0.14 0.18
CA SER A 167 0.01 -0.90 0.86
C SER A 167 0.96 -1.81 1.64
N GLY A 168 0.67 -2.09 2.90
CA GLY A 168 1.48 -3.00 3.68
C GLY A 168 1.04 -3.15 5.12
N ASP A 169 1.14 -4.37 5.62
CA ASP A 169 0.96 -4.73 7.01
C ASP A 169 2.33 -4.79 7.73
N MET A 170 2.32 -4.47 9.02
CA MET A 170 3.51 -4.48 9.86
C MET A 170 3.81 -5.92 10.31
N SER A 171 4.19 -6.20 11.55
CA SER A 171 4.53 -7.57 11.95
C SER A 171 3.37 -8.53 11.74
N HIS A 172 3.64 -9.74 11.25
CA HIS A 172 2.68 -10.84 11.14
C HIS A 172 2.80 -11.87 12.27
N CYS A 173 3.52 -11.50 13.35
CA CYS A 173 3.95 -12.42 14.41
C CYS A 173 3.59 -11.99 15.84
N LEU A 174 2.59 -11.11 16.01
CA LEU A 174 2.32 -10.46 17.30
C LEU A 174 1.74 -11.38 18.38
N THR A 175 1.13 -12.51 17.99
CA THR A 175 0.47 -13.44 18.93
C THR A 175 0.74 -14.89 18.55
N HIS A 176 0.49 -15.83 19.46
CA HIS A 176 0.59 -17.27 19.16
C HIS A 176 -0.38 -17.76 18.07
N HIS A 177 -1.45 -17.00 17.82
CA HIS A 177 -2.44 -17.27 16.77
C HIS A 177 -2.22 -16.42 15.52
N ALA A 178 -1.13 -15.65 15.46
CA ALA A 178 -0.80 -14.86 14.29
C ALA A 178 -0.52 -15.78 13.08
N PRO A 179 -0.75 -15.30 11.84
CA PRO A 179 -0.54 -16.10 10.64
C PRO A 179 0.86 -16.72 10.53
N CYS A 180 1.87 -16.04 11.07
CA CYS A 180 3.26 -16.50 11.05
C CYS A 180 3.76 -17.06 12.40
N GLY A 181 2.86 -17.30 13.36
CA GLY A 181 3.21 -17.70 14.73
C GLY A 181 3.76 -16.55 15.57
N TYR A 182 4.08 -16.80 16.83
CA TYR A 182 4.60 -15.76 17.74
C TYR A 182 6.11 -15.62 17.64
N ASP A 183 6.57 -14.37 17.47
CA ASP A 183 7.97 -13.98 17.64
C ASP A 183 8.02 -12.65 18.41
N PRO A 184 8.74 -12.54 19.54
CA PRO A 184 8.83 -11.30 20.30
C PRO A 184 9.44 -10.14 19.48
N ASN A 185 10.23 -10.43 18.45
CA ASN A 185 10.75 -9.42 17.53
C ASN A 185 9.65 -8.77 16.68
N GLY A 186 8.49 -9.42 16.53
CA GLY A 186 7.34 -8.81 15.86
C GLY A 186 6.85 -7.56 16.59
N ALA A 187 6.66 -7.66 17.91
CA ALA A 187 6.25 -6.52 18.73
C ALA A 187 7.34 -5.44 18.80
N LEU A 188 8.62 -5.84 18.83
CA LEU A 188 9.75 -4.93 18.82
C LEU A 188 9.83 -4.13 17.50
N PHE A 189 9.66 -4.81 16.36
CA PHE A 189 9.60 -4.16 15.05
C PHE A 189 8.45 -3.16 15.00
N ASP A 190 7.24 -3.57 15.43
CA ASP A 190 6.07 -2.71 15.34
C ASP A 190 6.20 -1.46 16.20
N GLN A 191 6.79 -1.61 17.38
CA GLN A 191 7.11 -0.49 18.26
C GLN A 191 8.07 0.49 17.57
N GLN A 192 9.24 0.01 17.13
CA GLN A 192 10.28 0.88 16.54
C GLN A 192 9.81 1.56 15.25
N PHE A 193 9.17 0.80 14.36
CA PHE A 193 8.64 1.36 13.12
C PHE A 193 7.58 2.43 13.40
N SER A 194 6.66 2.17 14.34
CA SER A 194 5.65 3.16 14.74
C SER A 194 6.26 4.40 15.40
N GLU A 195 7.32 4.25 16.18
CA GLU A 195 8.05 5.37 16.80
C GLU A 195 8.67 6.27 15.73
N HIS A 196 9.37 5.72 14.75
CA HIS A 196 9.92 6.49 13.62
C HIS A 196 8.82 7.17 12.80
N LEU A 197 7.71 6.48 12.52
CA LEU A 197 6.58 7.07 11.81
C LEU A 197 5.95 8.25 12.57
N ARG A 198 5.78 8.14 13.89
CA ARG A 198 5.25 9.23 14.73
C ARG A 198 6.21 10.41 14.85
N ALA A 199 7.51 10.13 14.83
CA ALA A 199 8.56 11.15 14.83
C ALA A 199 8.81 11.76 13.43
N PHE A 200 8.13 11.25 12.39
CA PHE A 200 8.35 11.61 10.98
C PHE A 200 9.79 11.34 10.49
N GLU A 201 10.45 10.37 11.12
CA GLU A 201 11.79 9.88 10.80
C GLU A 201 11.72 8.80 9.71
N PHE A 202 11.18 9.19 8.54
CA PHE A 202 10.82 8.24 7.48
C PHE A 202 11.99 7.46 6.89
N LYS A 203 13.19 8.04 6.89
CA LYS A 203 14.40 7.34 6.44
C LYS A 203 14.75 6.22 7.40
N GLN A 204 14.72 6.51 8.70
CA GLN A 204 14.95 5.54 9.76
C GLN A 204 13.90 4.42 9.72
N ALA A 205 12.63 4.76 9.47
CA ALA A 205 11.56 3.78 9.32
C ALA A 205 11.81 2.78 8.19
N ILE A 206 12.34 3.21 7.03
CA ILE A 206 12.60 2.31 5.90
C ILE A 206 13.98 1.64 5.95
N GLU A 207 14.91 2.19 6.73
CA GLU A 207 16.27 1.66 6.96
C GLU A 207 16.33 0.77 8.23
N MET A 208 15.18 0.31 8.71
CA MET A 208 15.07 -0.62 9.84
C MET A 208 15.98 -1.84 9.66
N ASP A 209 16.48 -2.36 10.79
CA ASP A 209 17.37 -3.51 10.80
C ASP A 209 16.75 -4.69 10.02
N ARG A 210 17.53 -5.24 9.08
CA ARG A 210 17.03 -6.27 8.16
C ARG A 210 16.67 -7.55 8.90
N THR A 211 17.43 -7.94 9.90
CA THR A 211 17.14 -9.15 10.70
C THR A 211 15.85 -8.97 11.49
N LEU A 212 15.61 -7.78 12.04
CA LEU A 212 14.35 -7.44 12.71
C LEU A 212 13.16 -7.47 11.73
N CYS A 213 13.31 -6.90 10.53
CA CYS A 213 12.29 -6.94 9.49
C CYS A 213 11.94 -8.39 9.08
N GLU A 214 12.97 -9.24 8.88
CA GLU A 214 12.80 -10.65 8.52
C GLU A 214 12.13 -11.45 9.65
N ALA A 215 12.50 -11.19 10.92
CA ALA A 215 11.89 -11.82 12.09
C ALA A 215 10.42 -11.42 12.28
N ALA A 216 10.09 -10.15 12.02
CA ALA A 216 8.72 -9.64 12.14
C ALA A 216 7.77 -10.15 11.05
N ARG A 217 8.30 -10.75 9.97
CA ARG A 217 7.53 -11.25 8.81
C ARG A 217 6.64 -10.20 8.13
N GLN A 218 7.02 -8.94 8.25
CA GLN A 218 6.31 -7.78 7.72
C GLN A 218 6.39 -7.67 6.19
N ASP A 219 5.49 -6.88 5.59
CA ASP A 219 5.56 -6.48 4.19
C ASP A 219 5.41 -4.96 3.91
N VAL A 220 5.29 -4.15 4.96
CA VAL A 220 5.19 -2.68 4.90
C VAL A 220 6.42 -1.94 4.38
N VAL A 221 7.64 -2.36 4.76
CA VAL A 221 8.86 -1.54 4.60
C VAL A 221 9.15 -1.24 3.14
N ALA A 222 9.06 -2.25 2.27
CA ALA A 222 9.41 -2.08 0.86
C ALA A 222 8.41 -1.19 0.10
N ALA A 223 7.11 -1.27 0.42
CA ALA A 223 6.11 -0.39 -0.15
C ALA A 223 6.31 1.07 0.32
N CYS A 224 6.60 1.26 1.61
CA CYS A 224 6.94 2.58 2.16
C CYS A 224 8.20 3.17 1.52
N HIS A 225 9.26 2.36 1.36
CA HIS A 225 10.50 2.78 0.68
C HIS A 225 10.17 3.35 -0.69
N VAL A 226 9.46 2.60 -1.53
CA VAL A 226 9.14 3.03 -2.90
C VAL A 226 8.33 4.33 -2.89
N ALA A 227 7.30 4.43 -2.06
CA ALA A 227 6.43 5.61 -2.00
C ALA A 227 7.17 6.86 -1.49
N LEU A 228 7.95 6.73 -0.42
CA LEU A 228 8.72 7.83 0.19
C LEU A 228 9.85 8.30 -0.73
N GLN A 229 10.57 7.38 -1.35
CA GLN A 229 11.63 7.69 -2.31
C GLN A 229 11.06 8.34 -3.58
N ALA A 230 9.89 7.90 -4.08
CA ALA A 230 9.23 8.50 -5.24
C ALA A 230 8.83 9.97 -5.02
N ILE A 231 8.54 10.37 -3.77
CA ILE A 231 8.33 11.78 -3.40
C ILE A 231 9.61 12.46 -2.89
N SER A 232 10.78 11.84 -3.03
CA SER A 232 12.07 12.35 -2.55
C SER A 232 12.03 12.76 -1.07
N PHE A 233 11.27 12.05 -0.24
CA PHE A 233 10.99 12.37 1.17
C PHE A 233 10.44 13.79 1.42
N ARG A 234 9.87 14.45 0.40
CA ARG A 234 9.21 15.75 0.55
C ARG A 234 7.82 15.57 1.15
N CYS A 235 7.81 15.28 2.44
CA CYS A 235 6.61 15.00 3.23
C CYS A 235 6.00 16.32 3.75
N ILE A 236 4.80 16.68 3.26
CA ILE A 236 4.08 17.89 3.67
C ILE A 236 2.86 17.50 4.50
N GLU A 237 2.72 18.12 5.69
CA GLU A 237 1.66 17.80 6.66
C GLU A 237 1.50 16.28 6.92
N PRO A 238 2.58 15.57 7.32
CA PRO A 238 2.46 14.16 7.66
C PRO A 238 1.50 13.98 8.83
N ARG A 239 0.75 12.87 8.82
CA ARG A 239 -0.23 12.56 9.85
C ARG A 239 -0.27 11.07 10.14
N PHE A 240 0.07 10.71 11.37
CA PHE A 240 -0.16 9.38 11.92
C PHE A 240 -1.61 9.28 12.38
N TYR A 241 -2.37 8.30 11.88
CA TYR A 241 -3.78 8.14 12.25
C TYR A 241 -3.97 7.11 13.38
N SER A 242 -3.46 5.90 13.19
CA SER A 242 -3.59 4.83 14.19
C SER A 242 -2.60 3.69 13.98
N TYR A 243 -2.45 2.88 15.02
CA TYR A 243 -1.85 1.56 14.96
C TYR A 243 -2.65 0.60 15.86
N GLU A 244 -3.01 -0.59 15.36
CA GLU A 244 -3.66 -1.67 16.10
C GLU A 244 -3.12 -3.02 15.61
N GLY A 245 -3.13 -4.08 16.44
CA GLY A 245 -2.73 -5.42 15.99
C GLY A 245 -3.41 -6.60 16.70
N PRO A 246 -4.73 -6.58 16.91
CA PRO A 246 -5.41 -7.58 17.74
C PRO A 246 -5.44 -8.98 17.12
N PHE A 247 -5.25 -9.11 15.81
CA PHE A 247 -5.31 -10.39 15.09
C PHE A 247 -3.93 -11.01 14.81
N GLY A 248 -2.90 -10.58 15.55
CA GLY A 248 -1.54 -11.08 15.34
C GLY A 248 -0.79 -10.38 14.21
N VAL A 249 -1.44 -9.44 13.52
CA VAL A 249 -0.87 -8.64 12.44
C VAL A 249 -0.98 -7.15 12.80
N GLY A 250 0.10 -6.38 12.65
CA GLY A 250 0.12 -4.94 12.93
C GLY A 250 -0.43 -4.10 11.78
N TYR A 251 -1.37 -3.20 12.08
CA TYR A 251 -2.08 -2.35 11.13
C TYR A 251 -1.78 -0.89 11.41
N CYS A 252 -1.02 -0.22 10.54
CA CYS A 252 -0.73 1.21 10.67
C CYS A 252 -1.34 2.00 9.52
N VAL A 253 -2.04 3.09 9.87
CA VAL A 253 -2.61 4.03 8.90
C VAL A 253 -1.87 5.36 9.01
N MET A 254 -1.27 5.81 7.92
CA MET A 254 -0.50 7.05 7.90
C MET A 254 -0.62 7.80 6.57
N ARG A 255 -0.64 9.12 6.64
CA ARG A 255 -0.39 10.00 5.49
C ARG A 255 1.02 10.57 5.62
N PHE A 256 1.83 10.41 4.58
CA PHE A 256 3.18 10.96 4.48
C PHE A 256 3.16 12.39 3.94
N SER A 257 2.36 12.65 2.90
CA SER A 257 2.28 13.97 2.30
C SER A 257 0.87 14.31 1.83
N ARG A 258 0.49 15.58 1.95
CA ARG A 258 -0.64 16.18 1.25
C ARG A 258 -0.27 17.58 0.79
N HIS A 259 -0.65 17.88 -0.45
CA HIS A 259 -0.62 19.20 -1.06
C HIS A 259 -2.06 19.62 -1.34
N ASP A 260 -2.39 20.87 -1.04
CA ASP A 260 -3.65 21.48 -1.47
C ASP A 260 -3.60 21.77 -2.98
#